data_AF-A0A7W0PE46-F1
#
_entry.id   AF-A0A7W0PE46-F1
#
_cell.length_a   1.000
_cell.length_b   1.000
_cell.length_c   1.000
_cell.angle_alpha   90.00
_cell.angle_beta   90.00
_cell.angle_gamma   90.00
#
_symmetry.space_group_name_H-M   'P 1'
#
loop_
_entity.id
_entity.type
_entity.pdbx_description
1 polymer ?
#
loop_
_entity_poly.entity_id
_entity_poly.type
_entity_poly.pdbx_seq_one_letter_code
_entity_poly.pdbx_strand_id
1 'polypeptide(L)'
;TFPAVGWLLFVASPFALYFTGWYPATLDNALLHELLHAHFVLVGALFFWPLIGVDPVPGRVPHPMRVLLLVTTLPIHVILGLTIMSERTVIATDHYSSLGLPWIEPLLDQRVGGGLLWASGDLIGLLMLGAAVVQWKRASEREAEREDRRLDRLEEQASRRAAQQVTDAGGSPR
;
A
#
# COMPACT_ATOMS: atom_id res chain seq x y z
N THR A 1 1.71 14.01 -3.84
CA THR A 1 0.49 13.21 -3.58
C THR A 1 0.38 12.93 -2.10
N PHE A 2 -0.80 13.01 -1.48
CA PHE A 2 -1.01 12.60 -0.09
C PHE A 2 -1.29 11.09 -0.06
N PRO A 3 -0.28 10.21 0.19
CA PRO A 3 -0.48 8.75 0.09
C PRO A 3 -1.53 8.24 1.09
N ALA A 4 -1.72 8.94 2.22
CA ALA A 4 -2.78 8.65 3.17
C ALA A 4 -4.19 8.81 2.57
N VAL A 5 -4.40 9.76 1.65
CA VAL A 5 -5.69 9.93 0.97
C VAL A 5 -5.96 8.77 0.02
N GLY A 6 -4.95 8.37 -0.77
CA GLY A 6 -5.05 7.20 -1.65
C GLY A 6 -5.34 5.91 -0.85
N TRP A 7 -4.63 5.72 0.26
CA TRP A 7 -4.86 4.60 1.18
C TRP A 7 -6.26 4.63 1.80
N LEU A 8 -6.71 5.79 2.29
CA LEU A 8 -8.04 5.93 2.89
C LEU A 8 -9.14 5.62 1.87
N LEU A 9 -9.02 6.15 0.65
CA LEU A 9 -9.97 5.85 -0.43
C LEU A 9 -9.95 4.35 -0.77
N PHE A 10 -8.77 3.74 -0.85
CA PHE A 10 -8.60 2.32 -1.17
C PHE A 10 -9.29 1.43 -0.13
N VAL A 11 -9.12 1.75 1.15
CA VAL A 11 -9.71 0.99 2.25
C VAL A 11 -11.20 1.29 2.43
N ALA A 12 -11.63 2.55 2.34
CA ALA A 12 -13.01 2.93 2.63
C ALA A 12 -13.99 2.65 1.48
N SER A 13 -13.54 2.68 0.22
CA SER A 13 -14.43 2.53 -0.94
C SER A 13 -15.17 1.19 -0.97
N PRO A 14 -14.52 0.03 -0.73
CA PRO A 14 -15.24 -1.24 -0.64
C PRO A 14 -16.27 -1.28 0.49
N PHE A 15 -15.96 -0.72 1.67
CA PHE A 15 -16.92 -0.65 2.77
C PHE A 15 -18.12 0.22 2.41
N ALA A 16 -17.87 1.40 1.81
CA ALA A 16 -18.94 2.25 1.33
C ALA A 16 -19.81 1.53 0.28
N LEU A 17 -19.18 0.82 -0.66
CA LEU A 17 -19.88 0.06 -1.69
C LEU A 17 -20.87 -0.95 -1.09
N TYR A 18 -20.39 -1.80 -0.19
CA TYR A 18 -21.17 -2.94 0.31
C TYR A 18 -22.12 -2.58 1.46
N PHE A 19 -21.82 -1.55 2.27
CA PHE A 19 -22.58 -1.26 3.50
C PHE A 19 -23.45 0.01 3.46
N THR A 20 -23.53 0.73 2.33
CA THR A 20 -24.34 1.96 2.24
C THR A 20 -25.38 1.98 1.12
N GLY A 21 -25.58 0.85 0.43
CA GLY A 21 -26.57 0.70 -0.66
C GLY A 21 -26.07 1.07 -2.06
N TRP A 22 -24.81 1.52 -2.19
CA TRP A 22 -24.21 1.79 -3.50
C TRP A 22 -24.14 0.55 -4.39
N TYR A 23 -23.89 -0.63 -3.82
CA TYR A 23 -23.80 -1.84 -4.61
C TYR A 23 -25.13 -2.18 -5.33
N PRO A 24 -26.28 -2.29 -4.64
CA PRO A 24 -27.58 -2.39 -5.31
C PRO A 24 -27.81 -1.31 -6.38
N ALA A 25 -27.49 -0.05 -6.09
CA ALA A 25 -27.66 1.04 -7.06
C ALA A 25 -26.84 0.83 -8.35
N THR A 26 -25.67 0.20 -8.25
CA THR A 26 -24.84 -0.14 -9.41
C THR A 26 -25.37 -1.33 -10.23
N LEU A 27 -26.26 -2.15 -9.65
CA LEU A 27 -26.93 -3.23 -10.37
C LEU A 27 -28.13 -2.71 -11.18
N ASP A 28 -28.80 -1.67 -10.67
CA ASP A 28 -29.98 -1.09 -11.32
C ASP A 28 -29.64 -0.02 -12.37
N ASN A 29 -28.41 0.50 -12.36
CA ASN A 29 -27.98 1.58 -13.25
C ASN A 29 -26.61 1.30 -13.89
N ALA A 30 -26.62 1.09 -15.21
CA ALA A 30 -25.40 0.81 -15.98
C ALA A 30 -24.34 1.91 -15.90
N LEU A 31 -24.73 3.18 -15.83
CA LEU A 31 -23.74 4.27 -15.68
C LEU A 31 -23.06 4.21 -14.32
N LEU A 32 -23.79 3.93 -13.24
CA LEU A 32 -23.20 3.74 -11.92
C LEU A 32 -22.29 2.51 -11.89
N HIS A 33 -22.66 1.44 -12.61
CA HIS A 33 -21.81 0.27 -12.78
C HIS A 33 -20.46 0.60 -13.42
N GLU A 34 -20.44 1.34 -14.52
CA GLU A 34 -19.19 1.73 -15.19
C GLU A 34 -18.36 2.71 -14.35
N LEU A 35 -19.03 3.66 -13.68
CA LEU A 35 -18.35 4.59 -12.76
C LEU A 35 -17.73 3.87 -11.57
N LEU A 36 -18.34 2.77 -11.10
CA LEU A 36 -17.79 1.93 -10.05
C LEU A 36 -16.44 1.34 -10.48
N HIS A 37 -16.38 0.72 -11.67
CA HIS A 37 -15.14 0.15 -12.20
C HIS A 37 -14.07 1.22 -12.39
N ALA A 38 -14.44 2.36 -12.99
CA ALA A 38 -13.52 3.49 -13.17
C ALA A 38 -12.98 4.02 -11.83
N HIS A 39 -13.84 4.11 -10.81
CA HIS A 39 -13.47 4.52 -9.45
C HIS A 39 -12.46 3.56 -8.84
N PHE A 40 -12.69 2.24 -8.89
CA PHE A 40 -11.76 1.27 -8.31
C PHE A 40 -10.41 1.24 -9.03
N VAL A 41 -10.40 1.37 -10.36
CA VAL A 41 -9.15 1.50 -11.13
C VAL A 41 -8.41 2.77 -10.74
N LEU A 42 -9.11 3.91 -10.64
CA LEU A 42 -8.51 5.19 -10.26
C LEU A 42 -7.95 5.16 -8.84
N VAL A 43 -8.72 4.66 -7.87
CA VAL A 43 -8.31 4.56 -6.47
C VAL A 43 -7.14 3.58 -6.31
N GLY A 44 -7.19 2.43 -6.99
CA GLY A 44 -6.09 1.47 -7.03
C GLY A 44 -4.83 2.10 -7.61
N ALA A 45 -4.94 2.82 -8.73
CA ALA A 45 -3.81 3.56 -9.31
C ALA A 45 -3.27 4.62 -8.34
N LEU A 46 -4.13 5.45 -7.74
CA LEU A 46 -3.72 6.48 -6.77
C LEU A 46 -3.01 5.90 -5.55
N PHE A 47 -3.43 4.72 -5.08
CA PHE A 47 -2.81 4.05 -3.95
C PHE A 47 -1.47 3.40 -4.32
N PHE A 48 -1.43 2.59 -5.39
CA PHE A 48 -0.22 1.83 -5.74
C PHE A 48 0.85 2.67 -6.44
N TRP A 49 0.48 3.72 -7.17
CA TRP A 49 1.43 4.59 -7.89
C TRP A 49 2.60 5.10 -7.02
N PRO A 50 2.36 5.77 -5.88
CA PRO A 50 3.45 6.24 -5.02
C PRO A 50 4.22 5.12 -4.31
N LEU A 51 3.65 3.91 -4.22
CA LEU A 51 4.25 2.76 -3.55
C LEU A 51 5.22 2.02 -4.46
N ILE A 52 4.89 1.83 -5.73
CA ILE A 52 5.79 1.21 -6.72
C ILE A 52 7.01 2.13 -6.94
N GLY A 53 6.79 3.43 -7.04
CA GLY A 53 7.86 4.44 -6.99
C GLY A 53 8.88 4.36 -8.13
N VAL A 54 8.46 3.90 -9.32
CA VAL A 54 9.30 3.84 -10.53
C VAL A 54 9.77 5.23 -10.93
N ASP A 55 8.92 6.25 -10.78
CA ASP A 55 9.23 7.59 -11.29
C ASP A 55 10.18 8.39 -10.37
N PRO A 56 11.15 9.11 -10.94
CA PRO A 56 12.03 10.03 -10.22
C PRO A 56 11.27 11.33 -9.91
N VAL A 57 10.25 11.25 -9.05
CA VAL A 57 9.44 12.41 -8.64
C VAL A 57 10.00 12.98 -7.33
N PRO A 58 10.15 14.31 -7.20
CA PRO A 58 10.44 14.95 -5.91
C PRO A 58 9.35 14.58 -4.87
N GLY A 59 9.76 14.26 -3.63
CA GLY A 59 8.82 13.91 -2.56
C GLY A 59 8.37 12.44 -2.55
N ARG A 60 9.28 11.50 -2.84
CA ARG A 60 9.01 10.05 -2.74
C ARG A 60 8.54 9.69 -1.32
N VAL A 61 7.50 8.85 -1.26
CA VAL A 61 7.05 8.26 0.01
C VAL A 61 8.21 7.46 0.60
N PRO A 62 8.62 7.71 1.87
CA PRO A 62 9.68 6.96 2.52
C PRO A 62 9.37 5.46 2.53
N HIS A 63 10.39 4.62 2.34
CA HIS A 63 10.22 3.17 2.33
C HIS A 63 9.46 2.60 3.55
N PRO A 64 9.76 3.02 4.80
CA PRO A 64 9.00 2.54 5.96
C PRO A 64 7.50 2.87 5.87
N MET A 65 7.14 4.04 5.35
CA MET A 65 5.76 4.46 5.18
C MET A 65 5.04 3.59 4.13
N ARG A 66 5.70 3.23 3.02
CA ARG A 66 5.11 2.32 2.03
C ARG A 66 4.78 0.96 2.64
N VAL A 67 5.73 0.40 3.41
CA VAL A 67 5.54 -0.86 4.12
C VAL A 67 4.39 -0.74 5.14
N LEU A 68 4.35 0.33 5.92
CA LEU A 68 3.26 0.57 6.88
C LEU A 68 1.89 0.62 6.21
N LEU A 69 1.76 1.35 5.09
CA LEU A 69 0.50 1.45 4.34
C LEU A 69 0.08 0.08 3.79
N LEU A 70 1.02 -0.72 3.27
CA LEU A 70 0.71 -2.06 2.78
C LEU A 70 0.30 -3.02 3.91
N VAL A 71 1.08 -3.06 5.00
CA VAL A 71 0.80 -3.92 6.16
C VAL A 71 -0.53 -3.59 6.81
N THR A 72 -0.89 -2.31 6.93
CA THR A 72 -2.19 -1.91 7.51
C THR A 72 -3.37 -2.21 6.59
N THR A 73 -3.16 -2.24 5.27
CA THR A 73 -4.20 -2.53 4.29
C THR A 73 -4.66 -4.00 4.36
N LEU A 74 -3.75 -4.94 4.57
CA LEU A 74 -4.02 -6.38 4.59
C LEU A 74 -5.09 -6.78 5.63
N PRO A 75 -4.91 -6.54 6.96
CA PRO A 75 -5.90 -6.97 7.94
C PRO A 75 -7.26 -6.29 7.73
N ILE A 76 -7.31 -5.10 7.14
CA ILE A 76 -8.58 -4.42 6.87
C ILE A 76 -9.34 -5.11 5.72
N HIS A 77 -8.64 -5.58 4.68
CA HIS A 77 -9.26 -6.39 3.61
C HIS A 77 -9.73 -7.75 4.10
N VAL A 78 -8.94 -8.39 4.96
CA VAL A 78 -9.33 -9.63 5.65
C VAL A 78 -10.65 -9.43 6.39
N ILE A 79 -10.75 -8.36 7.18
CA ILE A 79 -11.97 -8.03 7.93
C ILE A 79 -13.14 -7.85 6.97
N LEU A 80 -12.99 -7.06 5.91
CA LEU A 80 -14.04 -6.84 4.91
C LEU A 80 -14.56 -8.16 4.29
N GLY A 81 -13.64 -8.99 3.77
CA GLY A 81 -14.01 -10.27 3.16
C GLY A 81 -14.68 -11.19 4.15
N LEU A 82 -14.13 -11.31 5.36
CA LEU A 82 -14.71 -12.14 6.41
C LEU A 82 -16.09 -11.62 6.85
N THR A 83 -16.30 -10.31 6.89
CA THR A 83 -17.62 -9.72 7.17
C THR A 83 -18.63 -10.12 6.09
N ILE A 84 -18.29 -9.97 4.81
CA ILE A 84 -19.16 -10.38 3.69
C ILE A 84 -19.45 -11.88 3.72
N MET A 85 -18.46 -12.71 4.05
CA MET A 85 -18.61 -14.17 4.18
C MET A 85 -19.50 -14.56 5.38
N SER A 86 -19.44 -13.79 6.45
CA SER A 86 -20.16 -14.07 7.70
C SER A 86 -21.59 -13.55 7.69
N GLU A 87 -21.94 -12.70 6.71
CA GLU A 87 -23.29 -12.19 6.53
C GLU A 87 -24.30 -13.33 6.35
N ARG A 88 -25.46 -13.14 6.96
CA ARG A 88 -26.58 -14.09 6.87
C ARG A 88 -27.59 -13.70 5.79
N THR A 89 -27.51 -12.45 5.35
CA THR A 89 -28.38 -11.89 4.32
C THR A 89 -27.57 -11.67 3.05
N VAL A 90 -28.22 -11.90 1.91
CA VAL A 90 -27.59 -11.71 0.61
C VAL A 90 -27.57 -10.22 0.30
N ILE A 91 -26.40 -9.68 0.01
CA ILE A 91 -26.23 -8.30 -0.46
C ILE A 91 -26.99 -8.19 -1.79
N ALA A 92 -27.88 -7.20 -1.91
CA ALA A 92 -28.79 -7.06 -3.05
C ALA A 92 -29.72 -8.28 -3.28
N THR A 93 -30.28 -8.84 -2.20
CA THR A 93 -31.19 -10.00 -2.24
C THR A 93 -32.26 -9.90 -3.33
N ASP A 94 -32.93 -8.75 -3.46
CA ASP A 94 -34.04 -8.56 -4.42
C ASP A 94 -33.58 -8.74 -5.88
N HIS A 95 -32.40 -8.18 -6.21
CA HIS A 95 -31.80 -8.31 -7.54
C HIS A 95 -31.50 -9.78 -7.85
N TYR A 96 -30.74 -10.46 -6.99
CA TYR A 96 -30.34 -11.85 -7.24
C TYR A 96 -31.50 -12.84 -7.25
N SER A 97 -32.50 -12.62 -6.41
CA SER A 97 -33.72 -13.45 -6.38
C SER A 97 -34.53 -13.29 -7.67
N SER A 98 -34.56 -12.09 -8.26
CA SER A 98 -35.28 -11.82 -9.51
C SER A 98 -34.71 -12.55 -10.73
N LEU A 99 -33.42 -12.90 -10.70
CA LEU A 99 -32.76 -13.64 -11.78
C LEU A 99 -33.25 -15.09 -11.90
N GLY A 100 -33.85 -15.64 -10.84
CA GLY A 100 -34.46 -16.96 -10.85
C GLY A 100 -33.50 -18.09 -11.23
N LEU A 101 -32.24 -18.03 -10.76
CA LEU A 101 -31.17 -18.98 -11.11
C LEU A 101 -31.22 -20.23 -10.21
N PRO A 102 -31.73 -21.40 -10.67
CA PRO A 102 -31.90 -22.57 -9.79
C PRO A 102 -30.59 -23.31 -9.47
N TRP A 103 -29.50 -23.03 -10.17
CA TRP A 103 -28.22 -23.72 -10.02
C TRP A 103 -27.22 -23.01 -9.10
N ILE A 104 -27.55 -21.82 -8.61
CA ILE A 104 -26.70 -21.04 -7.69
C ILE A 104 -27.49 -20.75 -6.42
N GLU A 105 -26.90 -21.08 -5.28
CA GLU A 105 -27.38 -20.62 -3.97
C GLU A 105 -26.74 -19.25 -3.67
N PRO A 106 -27.50 -18.13 -3.62
CA PRO A 106 -26.90 -16.80 -3.54
C PRO A 106 -26.06 -16.55 -2.28
N LEU A 107 -26.43 -17.17 -1.16
CA LEU A 107 -25.65 -17.03 0.09
C LEU A 107 -24.31 -17.78 0.02
N LEU A 108 -24.29 -18.94 -0.63
CA LEU A 108 -23.05 -19.68 -0.87
C LEU A 108 -22.15 -18.91 -1.84
N ASP A 109 -22.73 -18.36 -2.91
CA ASP A 109 -22.00 -17.55 -3.89
C ASP A 109 -21.39 -16.31 -3.25
N GLN A 110 -22.13 -15.59 -2.38
CA GLN A 110 -21.59 -14.47 -1.61
C GLN A 110 -20.44 -14.88 -0.68
N ARG A 111 -20.52 -16.05 -0.05
CA ARG A 111 -19.40 -16.57 0.78
C ARG A 111 -18.17 -16.83 -0.05
N VAL A 112 -18.32 -17.42 -1.23
CA VAL A 112 -17.20 -17.61 -2.17
C VAL A 112 -16.68 -16.26 -2.65
N GLY A 113 -17.55 -15.32 -3.00
CA GLY A 113 -17.21 -13.97 -3.43
C GLY A 113 -16.44 -13.18 -2.37
N GLY A 114 -16.89 -13.20 -1.11
CA GLY A 114 -16.17 -12.62 0.02
C GLY A 114 -14.79 -13.27 0.22
N GLY A 115 -14.71 -14.60 0.05
CA GLY A 115 -13.47 -15.37 0.09
C GLY A 115 -12.48 -15.00 -1.03
N LEU A 116 -12.97 -14.81 -2.26
CA LEU A 116 -12.16 -14.37 -3.39
C LEU A 116 -11.71 -12.92 -3.23
N LEU A 117 -12.58 -12.05 -2.72
CA LEU A 117 -12.31 -10.64 -2.50
C LEU A 117 -11.08 -10.43 -1.61
N TRP A 118 -11.04 -11.04 -0.41
CA TRP A 118 -9.86 -10.86 0.45
C TRP A 118 -8.65 -11.68 -0.02
N ALA A 119 -8.82 -12.94 -0.47
CA ALA A 119 -7.68 -13.77 -0.84
C ALA A 119 -6.91 -13.22 -2.04
N SER A 120 -7.62 -12.69 -3.05
CA SER A 120 -6.98 -12.03 -4.21
C SER A 120 -6.29 -10.72 -3.81
N GLY A 121 -6.95 -9.91 -2.98
CA GLY A 121 -6.39 -8.66 -2.46
C GLY A 121 -5.10 -8.89 -1.66
N ASP A 122 -5.12 -9.87 -0.75
CA ASP A 122 -3.97 -10.22 0.10
C ASP A 122 -2.84 -10.82 -0.73
N LEU A 123 -3.12 -11.66 -1.72
CA LEU A 123 -2.09 -12.19 -2.61
C LEU A 123 -1.32 -11.05 -3.30
N ILE A 124 -2.05 -10.10 -3.90
CA ILE A 124 -1.43 -8.94 -4.56
C ILE A 124 -0.72 -8.05 -3.54
N GLY A 125 -1.35 -7.80 -2.39
CA GLY A 125 -0.80 -6.98 -1.31
C GLY A 125 0.51 -7.55 -0.75
N LEU A 126 0.60 -8.87 -0.57
CA LEU A 126 1.80 -9.57 -0.11
C LEU A 126 2.92 -9.51 -1.15
N LEU A 127 2.61 -9.65 -2.44
CA LEU A 127 3.60 -9.47 -3.51
C LEU A 127 4.17 -8.05 -3.50
N MET A 128 3.32 -7.04 -3.35
CA MET A 128 3.73 -5.64 -3.26
C MET A 128 4.51 -5.33 -1.98
N LEU A 129 4.10 -5.91 -0.85
CA LEU A 129 4.81 -5.80 0.42
C LEU A 129 6.21 -6.39 0.32
N GLY A 130 6.34 -7.60 -0.25
CA GLY A 130 7.63 -8.24 -0.52
C GLY A 130 8.53 -7.35 -1.38
N ALA A 131 8.00 -6.80 -2.47
CA ALA A 131 8.73 -5.87 -3.32
C ALA A 131 9.17 -4.60 -2.56
N ALA A 132 8.29 -4.00 -1.76
CA ALA A 132 8.58 -2.79 -0.99
C ALA A 132 9.65 -3.03 0.08
N VAL A 133 9.61 -4.18 0.78
CA VAL A 133 10.62 -4.58 1.77
C VAL A 133 11.98 -4.80 1.10
N VAL A 134 12.02 -5.49 -0.04
CA VAL A 134 13.28 -5.69 -0.81
C VAL A 134 13.84 -4.35 -1.29
N GLN A 135 12.98 -3.45 -1.78
CA GLN A 135 13.40 -2.10 -2.17
C GLN A 135 13.94 -1.32 -0.98
N TRP A 136 13.28 -1.40 0.18
CA TRP A 136 13.73 -0.73 1.40
C TRP A 136 15.10 -1.24 1.83
N LYS A 137 15.27 -2.56 1.94
CA LYS A 137 16.54 -3.18 2.33
C LYS A 137 17.68 -2.70 1.45
N ARG A 138 17.50 -2.75 0.12
CA ARG A 138 18.50 -2.29 -0.85
C ARG A 138 18.81 -0.80 -0.74
N ALA A 139 17.82 0.03 -0.39
CA ALA A 139 18.03 1.46 -0.18
C ALA A 139 18.84 1.72 1.09
N SER A 140 18.49 1.05 2.19
CA SER A 140 19.18 1.17 3.48
C SER A 140 20.64 0.72 3.39
N GLU A 141 20.94 -0.37 2.68
CA GLU A 141 22.32 -0.83 2.45
C GLU A 141 23.17 0.23 1.73
N ARG A 142 22.62 0.84 0.67
CA ARG A 142 23.31 1.92 -0.07
C ARG A 142 23.49 3.18 0.76
N GLU A 143 22.56 3.48 1.64
CA GLU A 143 22.64 4.64 2.54
C GLU A 143 23.71 4.42 3.61
N ALA A 144 23.75 3.23 4.21
CA ALA A 144 24.79 2.82 5.15
C ALA A 144 26.20 2.93 4.52
N GLU A 145 26.40 2.36 3.32
CA GLU A 145 27.69 2.47 2.62
C GLU A 145 28.11 3.92 2.32
N ARG A 146 27.14 4.81 2.05
CA ARG A 146 27.43 6.24 1.80
C ARG A 146 27.81 6.96 3.09
N GLU A 147 27.15 6.62 4.18
CA GLU A 147 27.43 7.15 5.51
C GLU A 147 28.81 6.68 5.99
N ASP A 148 29.11 5.39 5.90
CA ASP A 148 30.43 4.84 6.24
C ASP A 148 31.56 5.57 5.48
N ARG A 149 31.43 5.70 4.15
CA ARG A 149 32.40 6.46 3.34
C ARG A 149 32.49 7.94 3.72
N ARG A 150 31.43 8.54 4.27
CA ARG A 150 31.44 9.94 4.74
C ARG A 150 32.20 10.03 6.06
N LEU A 151 31.95 9.11 6.99
CA LEU A 151 32.65 9.03 8.27
C LEU A 151 34.15 8.78 8.06
N ASP A 152 34.55 7.84 7.20
CA ASP A 152 35.95 7.59 6.86
C ASP A 152 36.68 8.86 6.39
N ARG A 153 36.05 9.64 5.50
CA ARG A 153 36.61 10.92 5.02
C ARG A 153 36.75 11.96 6.13
N LEU A 154 35.82 11.99 7.08
CA LEU A 154 35.87 12.92 8.21
C LEU A 154 36.98 12.52 9.20
N GLU A 155 37.15 11.23 9.45
CA GLU A 155 38.22 10.69 10.31
C GLU A 155 39.61 10.92 9.70
N GLU A 156 39.78 10.71 8.40
CA GLU A 156 41.03 11.04 7.70
C GLU A 156 41.36 12.54 7.80
N GLN A 157 40.36 13.41 7.59
CA GLN A 157 40.55 14.86 7.70
C GLN A 157 40.91 15.28 9.14
N ALA A 158 40.25 14.70 10.14
CA ALA A 158 40.54 14.96 11.54
C ALA A 158 41.96 14.51 11.90
N SER A 159 42.37 13.32 11.45
CA SER A 159 43.71 12.77 11.66
C SER A 159 44.80 13.64 11.03
N ARG A 160 44.57 14.13 9.80
CA ARG A 160 45.48 15.07 9.12
C ARG A 160 45.60 16.40 9.86
N ARG A 161 44.48 16.96 10.32
CA ARG A 161 44.47 18.22 11.11
C ARG A 161 45.23 18.06 12.43
N ALA A 162 45.03 16.95 13.12
CA ALA A 162 45.74 16.65 14.36
C ALA A 162 47.26 16.53 14.13
N ALA A 163 47.69 15.82 13.08
CA ALA A 163 49.10 15.71 12.72
C ALA A 163 49.74 17.07 12.40
N GLN A 164 49.00 17.94 11.71
CA GLN A 164 49.48 19.28 11.35
C GLN A 164 49.62 20.19 12.57
N GLN A 165 48.68 20.16 13.52
CA GLN A 165 48.79 20.90 14.79
C GLN A 165 50.00 20.48 15.62
N VAL A 166 50.33 19.18 15.65
CA VAL A 166 51.53 18.69 16.34
C VAL A 166 52.80 19.22 15.68
N THR A 167 52.82 19.27 14.35
CA THR A 167 53.95 19.80 13.59
C THR A 167 54.13 21.30 13.81
N ASP A 168 53.04 22.07 13.77
CA ASP A 168 53.06 23.52 13.99
C ASP A 168 53.47 23.88 15.44
N ALA A 169 53.01 23.11 16.43
CA ALA A 169 53.38 23.32 17.84
C ALA A 169 54.84 22.94 18.15
N GLY A 170 55.40 21.95 17.46
CA GLY A 170 56.82 21.57 17.57
C GLY A 170 57.75 22.51 16.80
N GLY A 171 57.22 23.29 15.87
CA GLY A 171 57.96 24.19 14.98
C GLY A 171 58.04 25.65 15.44
N SER A 172 57.80 25.97 16.71
CA SER A 172 57.96 27.33 17.25
C SER A 172 59.40 27.54 17.79
N PRO A 173 60.33 28.09 16.99
CA PRO A 173 61.64 28.49 17.48
C PRO A 173 61.50 29.71 18.40
N ARG A 174 62.21 29.65 19.53
CA ARG A 174 62.45 30.77 20.45
C ARG A 174 63.08 31.97 19.75
#